data_AF-A0A4Q5WHM9-F1
#
_entry.id   AF-A0A4Q5WHM9-F1
#
_cell.length_a   1.000
_cell.length_b   1.000
_cell.length_c   1.000
_cell.angle_alpha   90.00
_cell.angle_beta   90.00
_cell.angle_gamma   90.00
#
_symmetry.space_group_name_H-M   'P 1'
#
loop_
_entity.id
_entity.type
_entity.pdbx_description
1 polymer ?
#
loop_
_entity_poly.entity_id
_entity_poly.type
_entity_poly.pdbx_seq_one_letter_code
_entity_poly.pdbx_strand_id
1 'polypeptide(L)'
;MNCAKAKAKDEKAICADKAILQKDTVVATQYTLLRGMLLMGGRGALIDEQRAWLTERAKCEADKKCLNKRYDERIDQLDRLFDGPRQRALGN
;
A
#
# COMPACT_ATOMS: atom_id res chain seq x y z
N MET A 1 7.64 -2.30 5.69
CA MET A 1 7.57 -2.40 7.17
C MET A 1 8.94 -2.76 7.77
N ASN A 2 9.12 -2.81 9.10
CA ASN A 2 10.32 -3.38 9.73
C ASN A 2 10.02 -4.75 10.35
N CYS A 3 10.50 -5.83 9.71
CA CYS A 3 10.24 -7.19 10.16
C CYS A 3 10.84 -7.56 11.52
N ALA A 4 11.93 -6.92 11.94
CA ALA A 4 12.49 -7.13 13.28
C ALA A 4 11.56 -6.59 14.39
N LYS A 5 10.59 -5.74 14.04
CA LYS A 5 9.62 -5.14 14.96
C LYS A 5 8.20 -5.66 14.78
N ALA A 6 7.97 -6.62 13.89
CA ALA A 6 6.64 -7.17 13.59
C ALA A 6 6.05 -7.86 14.82
N LYS A 7 4.87 -7.40 15.27
CA LYS A 7 4.19 -7.97 16.45
C LYS A 7 2.83 -8.54 16.09
N ALA A 8 2.10 -7.88 15.19
CA ALA A 8 0.77 -8.30 14.78
C ALA A 8 0.81 -9.57 13.90
N LYS A 9 -0.28 -10.33 13.89
CA LYS A 9 -0.37 -11.60 13.15
C LYS A 9 -0.16 -11.41 11.64
N ASP A 10 -0.76 -10.35 11.09
CA ASP A 10 -0.59 -9.95 9.68
C ASP A 10 0.86 -9.59 9.37
N GLU A 11 1.48 -8.73 10.18
CA GLU A 11 2.88 -8.34 10.00
C GLU A 11 3.82 -9.55 10.04
N LYS A 12 3.62 -10.48 10.97
CA LYS A 12 4.41 -11.72 11.05
C LYS A 12 4.22 -12.58 9.81
N ALA A 13 2.98 -12.76 9.36
CA ALA A 13 2.68 -13.54 8.15
C ALA A 13 3.29 -12.91 6.89
N ILE A 14 3.28 -11.57 6.79
CA ILE A 14 3.90 -10.82 5.69
C ILE A 14 5.41 -11.01 5.72
N CYS A 15 6.06 -10.84 6.87
CA CYS A 15 7.51 -11.01 7.00
C CYS A 15 7.99 -12.45 6.77
N ALA A 16 7.15 -13.44 7.05
CA ALA A 16 7.45 -14.85 6.79
C ALA A 16 7.21 -15.27 5.32
N ASP A 17 6.63 -14.41 4.49
CA ASP A 17 6.30 -14.71 3.09
C ASP A 17 6.93 -13.68 2.15
N LYS A 18 7.98 -14.09 1.44
CA LYS A 18 8.76 -13.20 0.57
C LYS A 18 7.90 -12.52 -0.52
N ALA A 19 6.91 -13.22 -1.07
CA ALA A 19 6.06 -12.65 -2.11
C ALA A 19 5.16 -11.54 -1.55
N ILE A 20 4.58 -11.74 -0.36
CA ILE A 20 3.75 -10.72 0.29
C ILE A 20 4.62 -9.55 0.78
N LEU A 21 5.83 -9.82 1.29
CA LEU A 21 6.77 -8.77 1.70
C LEU A 21 7.22 -7.88 0.52
N GLN A 22 7.38 -8.47 -0.66
CA GLN A 22 7.65 -7.71 -1.88
C GLN A 22 6.48 -6.77 -2.20
N LYS A 23 5.23 -7.24 -2.11
CA LYS A 23 4.05 -6.39 -2.28
C LYS A 23 3.99 -5.27 -1.23
N ASP A 24 4.37 -5.53 0.02
CA ASP A 24 4.51 -4.47 1.05
C ASP A 24 5.50 -3.39 0.65
N THR A 25 6.63 -3.79 0.08
CA THR A 25 7.66 -2.86 -0.41
C THR A 25 7.15 -2.02 -1.58
N VAL A 26 6.39 -2.64 -2.51
CA VAL A 26 5.77 -1.94 -3.64
C VAL A 26 4.77 -0.89 -3.14
N VAL A 27 3.81 -1.28 -2.27
CA VAL A 27 2.82 -0.35 -1.70
C VAL A 27 3.49 0.80 -0.95
N ALA A 28 4.51 0.50 -0.14
CA ALA A 28 5.24 1.53 0.61
C ALA A 28 5.93 2.55 -0.33
N THR A 29 6.53 2.07 -1.42
CA THR A 29 7.18 2.90 -2.44
C THR A 29 6.16 3.77 -3.16
N GLN A 30 5.10 3.17 -3.71
CA GLN A 30 4.04 3.87 -4.43
C GLN A 30 3.38 4.96 -3.55
N TYR A 31 3.02 4.62 -2.31
CA TYR A 31 2.45 5.56 -1.36
C TYR A 31 3.38 6.76 -1.10
N THR A 32 4.67 6.50 -0.91
CA THR A 32 5.66 7.57 -0.65
C THR A 32 5.78 8.52 -1.83
N LEU A 33 5.83 7.99 -3.06
CA LEU A 33 5.89 8.77 -4.28
C LEU A 33 4.61 9.61 -4.48
N LEU A 34 3.44 8.98 -4.42
CA LEU A 34 2.15 9.67 -4.58
C LEU A 34 1.96 10.76 -3.52
N ARG A 35 2.33 10.49 -2.27
CA ARG A 35 2.26 11.49 -1.19
C ARG A 35 3.11 12.73 -1.51
N GLY A 36 4.26 12.56 -2.17
CA GLY A 36 5.11 13.67 -2.63
C GLY A 36 4.51 14.45 -3.81
N MET A 37 3.85 13.74 -4.73
CA MET A 37 3.29 14.32 -5.97
C MET A 37 1.94 15.02 -5.77
N LEU A 38 1.10 14.54 -4.84
CA LEU A 38 -0.24 15.08 -4.63
C LEU A 38 -0.22 16.37 -3.80
N LEU A 39 -1.07 17.31 -4.21
CA LEU A 39 -1.38 18.54 -3.45
C LEU A 39 -2.20 18.21 -2.19
N MET A 40 -2.29 19.14 -1.26
CA MET A 40 -2.79 18.88 0.10
C MET A 40 -4.14 18.16 0.18
N GLY A 41 -5.10 18.48 -0.69
CA GLY A 41 -6.40 17.78 -0.73
C GLY A 41 -6.27 16.29 -1.09
N GLY A 42 -5.65 15.99 -2.23
CA GLY A 42 -5.42 14.60 -2.65
C GLY A 42 -4.44 13.85 -1.74
N ARG A 43 -3.46 14.56 -1.18
CA ARG A 43 -2.52 14.01 -0.20
C ARG A 43 -3.23 13.61 1.10
N GLY A 44 -4.16 14.44 1.58
CA GLY A 44 -4.99 14.13 2.76
C GLY A 44 -5.81 12.87 2.54
N ALA A 45 -6.54 12.80 1.42
CA ALA A 45 -7.31 11.62 1.04
C ALA A 45 -6.44 10.36 0.96
N LEU A 46 -5.27 10.43 0.31
CA LEU A 46 -4.32 9.31 0.23
C LEU A 46 -3.88 8.81 1.61
N ILE A 47 -3.60 9.73 2.55
CA ILE A 47 -3.18 9.38 3.92
C ILE A 47 -4.32 8.66 4.66
N ASP A 48 -5.54 9.17 4.56
CA ASP A 48 -6.69 8.60 5.25
C ASP A 48 -7.07 7.22 4.69
N GLU A 49 -7.08 7.07 3.36
CA GLU A 49 -7.27 5.79 2.70
C GLU A 49 -6.18 4.77 3.06
N GLN A 50 -4.91 5.20 3.14
CA GLN A 50 -3.81 4.31 3.52
C GLN A 50 -3.98 3.79 4.96
N ARG A 51 -4.44 4.65 5.88
CA ARG A 51 -4.74 4.24 7.27
C ARG A 51 -5.89 3.25 7.32
N ALA A 52 -6.99 3.53 6.61
CA ALA A 52 -8.12 2.61 6.51
C ALA A 52 -7.70 1.26 5.92
N TRP A 53 -6.90 1.27 4.86
CA TRP A 53 -6.37 0.05 4.24
C TRP A 53 -5.48 -0.76 5.21
N LEU A 54 -4.65 -0.12 6.03
CA LEU A 54 -3.85 -0.83 7.04
C LEU A 54 -4.75 -1.52 8.08
N THR A 55 -5.84 -0.89 8.50
CA THR A 55 -6.84 -1.51 9.37
C THR A 55 -7.52 -2.71 8.69
N GLU A 56 -7.89 -2.58 7.41
CA GLU A 56 -8.49 -3.68 6.64
C GLU A 56 -7.51 -4.85 6.40
N ARG A 57 -6.23 -4.56 6.14
CA ARG A 57 -5.17 -5.57 6.02
C ARG A 57 -4.98 -6.32 7.34
N ALA A 58 -4.98 -5.61 8.47
CA ALA A 58 -4.81 -6.23 9.78
C ALA A 58 -5.92 -7.24 10.12
N LYS A 59 -7.14 -7.04 9.61
CA LYS A 59 -8.26 -7.99 9.77
C LYS A 59 -8.00 -9.34 9.10
N CYS A 60 -7.06 -9.43 8.15
CA CYS A 60 -6.68 -10.72 7.56
C CYS A 60 -5.93 -11.63 8.54
N GLU A 61 -5.46 -11.12 9.69
CA GLU A 61 -4.57 -11.84 10.58
C GLU A 61 -3.45 -12.53 9.80
N ALA A 62 -3.22 -13.84 10.01
CA ALA A 62 -2.21 -14.61 9.30
C ALA A 62 -2.68 -15.24 7.97
N ASP A 63 -3.89 -14.93 7.50
CA ASP A 63 -4.42 -15.49 6.25
C ASP A 63 -3.71 -14.90 5.02
N LYS A 64 -2.81 -15.71 4.45
CA LYS A 64 -2.03 -15.34 3.26
C LYS A 64 -2.88 -15.06 2.02
N LYS A 65 -4.02 -15.73 1.83
CA LYS A 65 -4.89 -15.47 0.67
C LYS A 65 -5.57 -14.13 0.82
N CYS A 66 -6.08 -13.83 2.02
CA CYS A 66 -6.64 -12.52 2.34
C CYS A 66 -5.59 -11.42 2.16
N LEU A 67 -4.39 -11.59 2.71
CA LEU A 67 -3.29 -10.63 2.58
C LEU A 67 -2.92 -10.36 1.12
N ASN A 68 -2.73 -11.42 0.32
CA ASN A 68 -2.44 -11.26 -1.11
C ASN A 68 -3.50 -10.44 -1.82
N LYS A 69 -4.79 -10.78 -1.62
CA LYS A 69 -5.89 -10.03 -2.20
C LYS A 69 -5.86 -8.55 -1.80
N ARG A 70 -5.68 -8.24 -0.51
CA ARG A 70 -5.62 -6.86 -0.02
C ARG A 70 -4.44 -6.06 -0.58
N TYR A 71 -3.31 -6.72 -0.81
CA TYR A 71 -2.16 -6.09 -1.44
C TYR A 71 -2.39 -5.82 -2.93
N ASP A 72 -2.89 -6.81 -3.68
CA ASP A 72 -3.15 -6.67 -5.12
C ASP A 72 -4.17 -5.55 -5.38
N GLU A 73 -5.28 -5.53 -4.62
CA GLU A 73 -6.27 -4.45 -4.69
C GLU A 73 -5.67 -3.07 -4.41
N ARG A 74 -4.73 -2.97 -3.48
CA ARG A 74 -4.10 -1.68 -3.12
C ARG A 74 -3.11 -1.22 -4.16
N ILE A 75 -2.30 -2.14 -4.69
CA ILE A 75 -1.35 -1.84 -5.77
C ILE A 75 -2.13 -1.29 -6.97
N ASP A 76 -3.21 -1.96 -7.38
CA ASP A 76 -4.07 -1.50 -8.48
C ASP A 76 -4.69 -0.11 -8.22
N GLN A 77 -5.11 0.16 -6.98
CA GLN A 77 -5.62 1.49 -6.58
C GLN A 77 -4.55 2.58 -6.71
N LEU A 78 -3.34 2.32 -6.19
CA LEU A 78 -2.24 3.28 -6.23
C LEU A 78 -1.73 3.49 -7.67
N ASP A 79 -1.71 2.43 -8.49
CA ASP A 79 -1.35 2.53 -9.91
C ASP A 79 -2.30 3.44 -10.68
N ARG A 80 -3.62 3.33 -10.46
CA ARG A 80 -4.58 4.25 -11.06
C ARG A 80 -4.39 5.70 -10.62
N LEU A 81 -3.94 5.93 -9.39
CA LEU A 81 -3.61 7.28 -8.91
C LEU A 81 -2.37 7.86 -9.59
N PHE A 82 -1.48 7.03 -10.14
CA PHE A 82 -0.36 7.51 -10.96
C PHE A 82 -0.80 7.96 -12.36
N ASP A 83 -1.93 7.50 -12.89
CA ASP A 83 -2.35 7.84 -14.25
C ASP A 83 -2.59 9.34 -14.43
N GLY A 84 -3.20 10.02 -13.45
CA GLY A 84 -3.41 11.47 -13.50
C GLY A 84 -2.10 12.29 -13.46
N PRO A 85 -1.22 12.10 -12.47
CA PRO A 85 0.12 12.68 -12.45
C PRO A 85 0.96 12.32 -13.69
N ARG A 86 0.88 11.08 -14.19
CA ARG A 86 1.57 10.64 -15.40
C ARG A 86 1.10 11.40 -16.63
N GLN A 87 -0.21 11.54 -16.84
CA GLN A 87 -0.76 12.32 -17.95
C GLN A 87 -0.27 13.77 -17.92
N ARG A 88 -0.32 14.42 -16.74
CA ARG A 88 0.20 15.79 -16.57
C ARG A 88 1.71 15.91 -16.80
N ALA A 89 2.50 14.92 -16.40
CA ALA A 89 3.94 14.89 -16.65
C ALA A 89 4.28 14.67 -18.14
N LEU A 90 3.40 14.01 -18.89
CA LEU A 90 3.55 13.76 -20.33
C LEU A 90 2.99 14.90 -21.20
N GLY A 91 2.45 15.97 -20.61
CA GLY A 91 2.04 17.17 -21.34
C GLY A 91 0.74 17.05 -22.14
N ASN A 92 -0.09 16.04 -21.87
CA ASN A 92 -1.45 15.90 -22.41
C ASN A 92 -2.49 16.36 -21.39
#